data_AF-W2DYA7-F1
#
_entry.id   AF-W2DYA7-F1
#
_cell.length_a   1.000
_cell.length_b   1.000
_cell.length_c   1.000
_cell.angle_alpha   90.00
_cell.angle_beta   90.00
_cell.angle_gamma   90.00
#
_symmetry.space_group_name_H-M   'P 1'
#
loop_
_entity.id
_entity.type
_entity.pdbx_description
1 polymer ?
#
loop_
_entity_poly.entity_id
_entity_poly.type
_entity_poly.pdbx_seq_one_letter_code
_entity_poly.pdbx_strand_id
1 'polypeptide(L)'
;MNHLKILFFVGSILISASALAEGGADRIAERMESLRDKAEATLVQAEKAPEGERHVHMAEHMKLLGEIMNQLHQDHPKASMSPQEHLSWMEKHDAMVDDVLNQMQREHKLMLSENHQ
;
A
#
# COMPACT_ATOMS: atom_id res chain seq x y z
N MET A 1 11.12 43.80 -30.97
CA MET A 1 10.49 43.51 -29.66
C MET A 1 9.53 42.31 -29.64
N ASN A 2 9.43 41.47 -30.70
CA ASN A 2 8.47 40.35 -30.72
C ASN A 2 9.07 38.94 -30.55
N HIS A 3 10.39 38.74 -30.75
CA HIS A 3 11.00 37.40 -30.65
C HIS A 3 11.33 36.99 -29.21
N LEU A 4 11.59 37.97 -28.33
CA LEU A 4 11.91 37.73 -26.92
C LEU A 4 10.69 37.22 -26.13
N LYS A 5 9.48 37.64 -26.52
CA LYS A 5 8.22 37.16 -25.90
C LYS A 5 7.86 35.73 -26.30
N ILE A 6 8.26 35.29 -27.51
CA ILE A 6 8.00 33.93 -28.02
C ILE A 6 8.93 32.93 -27.34
N LEU A 7 10.19 33.29 -27.08
CA LEU A 7 11.15 32.45 -26.35
C LEU A 7 10.69 32.14 -24.91
N PHE A 8 10.05 33.09 -24.23
CA PHE A 8 9.47 32.85 -22.90
C PHE A 8 8.29 31.89 -22.92
N PHE A 9 7.48 31.89 -23.97
CA PHE A 9 6.31 31.00 -24.08
C PHE A 9 6.68 29.55 -24.39
N VAL A 10 7.77 29.31 -25.12
CA VAL A 10 8.22 27.95 -25.47
C VAL A 10 9.05 27.31 -24.34
N GLY A 11 9.72 28.11 -23.50
CA GLY A 11 10.46 27.61 -22.34
C GLY A 11 9.57 27.02 -21.23
N SER A 12 8.32 27.48 -21.11
CA SER A 12 7.40 27.03 -20.05
C SER A 12 6.82 25.63 -20.26
N ILE A 13 6.87 25.09 -21.49
CA ILE A 13 6.28 23.78 -21.80
C ILE A 13 7.22 22.62 -21.44
N LEU A 14 8.53 22.86 -21.33
CA LEU A 14 9.52 21.80 -21.08
C LEU A 14 9.75 21.47 -19.60
N ILE A 15 9.21 22.26 -18.66
CA ILE A 15 9.43 22.05 -17.22
C ILE A 15 8.38 21.10 -16.61
N SER A 16 7.24 20.88 -17.26
CA SER A 16 6.16 20.03 -16.72
C SER A 16 6.31 18.54 -17.01
N ALA A 17 7.25 18.12 -17.87
CA ALA A 17 7.42 16.70 -18.21
C ALA A 17 8.19 15.91 -17.15
N SER A 18 9.03 16.58 -16.35
CA SER A 18 9.89 15.90 -15.35
C SER A 18 9.14 15.44 -14.10
N ALA A 19 7.96 16.00 -13.80
CA ALA A 19 7.18 15.65 -12.61
C ALA A 19 6.37 14.35 -12.75
N LEU A 20 6.29 13.76 -13.95
CA LEU A 20 5.46 12.58 -14.22
C LEU A 20 6.24 11.26 -14.18
N ALA A 21 7.57 11.31 -14.29
CA ALA A 21 8.39 10.09 -14.38
C ALA A 21 8.77 9.49 -13.01
N GLU A 22 8.87 10.31 -11.96
CA GLU A 22 9.36 9.88 -10.64
C GLU A 22 8.24 9.53 -9.64
N GLY A 23 6.99 9.94 -9.87
CA GLY A 23 5.93 9.84 -8.84
C GLY A 23 5.06 8.57 -8.85
N GLY A 24 5.27 7.61 -9.76
CA GLY A 24 4.37 6.45 -9.90
C GLY A 24 4.55 5.37 -8.83
N ALA A 25 5.80 4.99 -8.57
CA ALA A 25 6.12 3.92 -7.62
C ALA A 25 5.88 4.38 -6.18
N ASP A 26 6.28 5.60 -5.84
CA ASP A 26 6.10 6.18 -4.50
C ASP A 26 4.62 6.28 -4.10
N ARG A 27 3.74 6.67 -5.05
CA ARG A 27 2.29 6.70 -4.80
C ARG A 27 1.68 5.32 -4.55
N ILE A 28 2.21 4.27 -5.18
CA ILE A 28 1.75 2.89 -4.94
C ILE A 28 2.19 2.46 -3.55
N ALA A 29 3.44 2.74 -3.15
CA ALA A 29 3.94 2.43 -1.82
C ALA A 29 3.14 3.15 -0.72
N GLU A 30 2.90 4.46 -0.86
CA GLU A 30 2.06 5.23 0.08
C GLU A 30 0.63 4.66 0.19
N ARG A 31 0.04 4.27 -0.94
CA ARG A 31 -1.28 3.64 -0.95
C ARG A 31 -1.27 2.31 -0.20
N MET A 32 -0.22 1.51 -0.38
CA MET A 32 -0.06 0.22 0.28
C MET A 32 0.06 0.36 1.79
N GLU A 33 0.90 1.28 2.25
CA GLU A 33 1.01 1.62 3.68
C GLU A 33 -0.33 2.09 4.25
N SER A 34 -1.05 2.96 3.53
CA SER A 34 -2.38 3.42 3.96
C SER A 34 -3.40 2.29 4.06
N LEU A 35 -3.40 1.34 3.12
CA LEU A 35 -4.28 0.19 3.17
C LEU A 35 -3.94 -0.73 4.35
N ARG A 36 -2.65 -1.01 4.57
CA ARG A 36 -2.16 -1.80 5.71
C ARG A 36 -2.60 -1.18 7.03
N ASP A 37 -2.42 0.13 7.19
CA ASP A 37 -2.75 0.82 8.45
C ASP A 37 -4.26 0.81 8.71
N LYS A 38 -5.08 0.90 7.66
CA LYS A 38 -6.54 0.74 7.77
C LYS A 38 -6.91 -0.68 8.15
N ALA A 39 -6.29 -1.68 7.52
CA ALA A 39 -6.53 -3.08 7.85
C ALA A 39 -6.19 -3.35 9.33
N GLU A 40 -5.04 -2.88 9.80
CA GLU A 40 -4.64 -2.96 11.21
C GLU A 40 -5.67 -2.29 12.13
N ALA A 41 -6.11 -1.07 11.79
CA ALA A 41 -7.09 -0.36 12.59
C ALA A 41 -8.42 -1.12 12.71
N THR A 42 -8.90 -1.73 11.62
CA THR A 42 -10.12 -2.56 11.63
C THR A 42 -9.94 -3.85 12.44
N LEU A 43 -8.77 -4.49 12.38
CA LEU A 43 -8.46 -5.67 13.19
C LEU A 43 -8.41 -5.32 14.68
N VAL A 44 -7.79 -4.20 15.04
CA VAL A 44 -7.76 -3.70 16.43
C VAL A 44 -9.17 -3.40 16.95
N GLN A 45 -10.08 -2.92 16.10
CA GLN A 45 -11.49 -2.75 16.48
C GLN A 45 -12.16 -4.10 16.71
N ALA A 46 -11.92 -5.09 15.84
CA ALA A 46 -12.45 -6.45 16.01
C ALA A 46 -11.95 -7.09 17.32
N GLU A 47 -10.66 -6.94 17.64
CA GLU A 47 -10.05 -7.47 18.87
C GLU A 47 -10.62 -6.84 20.15
N LYS A 48 -11.04 -5.57 20.08
CA LYS A 48 -11.64 -4.83 21.21
C LYS A 48 -13.15 -5.02 21.33
N ALA A 49 -13.80 -5.51 20.28
CA ALA A 49 -15.25 -5.69 20.26
C ALA A 49 -15.67 -6.86 21.17
N PRO A 50 -16.86 -6.79 21.77
CA PRO A 50 -17.45 -7.91 22.49
C PRO A 50 -17.53 -9.18 21.64
N GLU A 51 -17.46 -10.33 22.29
CA GLU A 51 -17.66 -11.64 21.64
C GLU A 51 -19.05 -11.67 21.00
N GLY A 52 -19.11 -12.06 19.72
CA GLY A 52 -20.33 -12.02 18.91
C GLY A 52 -20.53 -10.74 18.09
N GLU A 53 -19.80 -9.65 18.36
CA GLU A 53 -19.84 -8.41 17.57
C GLU A 53 -18.59 -8.20 16.70
N ARG A 54 -17.52 -9.00 16.93
CA ARG A 54 -16.23 -8.87 16.22
C ARG A 54 -16.36 -9.06 14.70
N HIS A 55 -17.29 -9.90 14.26
CA HIS A 55 -17.55 -10.19 12.85
C HIS A 55 -17.89 -8.93 12.03
N VAL A 56 -18.47 -7.89 12.65
CA VAL A 56 -18.82 -6.63 11.99
C VAL A 56 -17.57 -5.90 11.48
N HIS A 57 -16.49 -5.93 12.26
CA HIS A 57 -15.21 -5.32 11.88
C HIS A 57 -14.38 -6.25 10.99
N MET A 58 -14.57 -7.57 11.14
CA MET A 58 -13.77 -8.55 10.40
C MET A 58 -14.08 -8.58 8.90
N ALA A 59 -15.32 -8.31 8.50
CA ALA A 59 -15.68 -8.25 7.08
C ALA A 59 -14.88 -7.17 6.32
N GLU A 60 -14.71 -5.98 6.93
CA GLU A 60 -13.91 -4.90 6.33
C GLU A 60 -12.42 -5.21 6.39
N HIS A 61 -11.92 -5.77 7.50
CA HIS A 61 -10.53 -6.21 7.60
C HIS A 61 -10.16 -7.21 6.50
N MET A 62 -11.01 -8.21 6.26
CA MET A 62 -10.82 -9.22 5.22
C MET A 62 -10.82 -8.65 3.81
N LYS A 63 -11.71 -7.70 3.54
CA LYS A 63 -11.72 -7.00 2.26
C LYS A 63 -10.43 -6.23 2.04
N LEU A 64 -9.96 -5.47 3.05
CA LEU A 64 -8.72 -4.71 2.97
C LEU A 64 -7.51 -5.62 2.77
N LEU A 65 -7.42 -6.74 3.51
CA LEU A 65 -6.37 -7.74 3.32
C LEU A 65 -6.38 -8.34 1.92
N GLY A 66 -7.55 -8.64 1.36
CA GLY A 66 -7.68 -9.10 -0.02
C GLY A 66 -7.16 -8.09 -1.04
N GLU A 67 -7.46 -6.80 -0.85
CA GLU A 67 -6.95 -5.72 -1.70
C GLU A 67 -5.42 -5.60 -1.62
N ILE A 68 -4.86 -5.63 -0.40
CA ILE A 68 -3.42 -5.54 -0.17
C ILE A 68 -2.70 -6.74 -0.80
N MET A 69 -3.17 -7.97 -0.56
CA MET A 69 -2.56 -9.18 -1.10
C MET A 69 -2.60 -9.22 -2.63
N ASN A 70 -3.71 -8.77 -3.23
CA ASN A 70 -3.78 -8.65 -4.69
C ASN A 70 -2.78 -7.63 -5.22
N GLN A 71 -2.60 -6.50 -4.55
CA GLN A 71 -1.63 -5.47 -4.97
C GLN A 71 -0.19 -5.91 -4.76
N LEU A 72 0.14 -6.59 -3.66
CA LEU A 72 1.45 -7.23 -3.44
C LEU A 72 1.74 -8.25 -4.53
N HIS A 73 0.78 -9.11 -4.87
CA HIS A 73 0.97 -10.12 -5.89
C HIS A 73 1.25 -9.53 -7.28
N GLN A 74 0.67 -8.37 -7.59
CA GLN A 74 0.86 -7.66 -8.86
C GLN A 74 2.10 -6.74 -8.85
N ASP A 75 2.66 -6.44 -7.68
CA ASP A 75 3.83 -5.56 -7.58
C ASP A 75 5.11 -6.33 -7.89
N HIS A 76 5.92 -5.75 -8.75
CA HIS A 76 7.13 -6.37 -9.26
C HIS A 76 8.21 -5.30 -9.43
N PRO A 77 9.48 -5.63 -9.21
CA PRO A 77 10.55 -4.69 -9.45
C PRO A 77 10.60 -4.37 -10.95
N LYS A 78 10.90 -3.11 -11.27
CA LYS A 78 11.08 -2.72 -12.67
C LYS A 78 12.37 -3.35 -13.20
N ALA A 79 12.32 -3.91 -14.40
CA ALA A 79 13.49 -4.53 -15.04
C ALA A 79 14.69 -3.58 -15.22
N SER A 80 14.45 -2.26 -15.19
CA SER A 80 15.47 -1.23 -15.31
C SER A 80 16.07 -0.76 -13.97
N MET A 81 15.62 -1.29 -12.82
CA MET A 81 16.17 -0.93 -11.51
C MET A 81 17.64 -1.34 -11.40
N SER A 82 18.45 -0.49 -10.77
CA SER A 82 19.79 -0.87 -10.35
C SER A 82 19.72 -1.96 -9.26
N PRO A 83 20.81 -2.71 -9.01
CA PRO A 83 20.84 -3.71 -7.94
C PRO A 83 20.50 -3.16 -6.55
N GLN A 84 20.91 -1.92 -6.25
CA GLN A 84 20.61 -1.29 -4.95
C GLN A 84 19.12 -0.94 -4.82
N GLU A 85 18.51 -0.42 -5.88
CA GLU A 85 17.07 -0.12 -5.90
C GLU A 85 16.24 -1.40 -5.84
N HIS A 86 16.71 -2.48 -6.49
CA HIS A 86 16.09 -3.79 -6.42
C HIS A 86 16.10 -4.35 -4.98
N LEU A 87 17.23 -4.26 -4.29
CA LEU A 87 17.33 -4.65 -2.87
C LEU A 87 16.40 -3.82 -1.98
N SER A 88 16.37 -2.50 -2.17
CA SER A 88 15.47 -1.63 -1.40
C SER A 88 14.00 -1.93 -1.67
N TRP A 89 13.63 -2.28 -2.91
CA TRP A 89 12.29 -2.75 -3.24
C TRP A 89 11.97 -4.07 -2.53
N MET A 90 12.89 -5.05 -2.55
CA MET A 90 12.71 -6.34 -1.88
C MET A 90 12.48 -6.16 -0.37
N GLU A 91 13.32 -5.37 0.30
CA GLU A 91 13.20 -5.12 1.75
C GLU A 91 11.83 -4.51 2.12
N LYS A 92 11.33 -3.57 1.31
CA LYS A 92 10.02 -2.95 1.54
C LYS A 92 8.88 -3.94 1.25
N HIS A 93 9.01 -4.73 0.19
CA HIS A 93 8.03 -5.74 -0.18
C HIS A 93 7.90 -6.81 0.90
N ASP A 94 9.02 -7.35 1.38
CA ASP A 94 9.07 -8.35 2.45
C ASP A 94 8.49 -7.80 3.76
N ALA A 95 8.82 -6.56 4.13
CA ALA A 95 8.25 -5.93 5.32
C ALA A 95 6.72 -5.80 5.26
N MET A 96 6.17 -5.44 4.09
CA MET A 96 4.72 -5.35 3.89
C MET A 96 4.05 -6.73 3.95
N VAL A 97 4.69 -7.76 3.40
CA VAL A 97 4.23 -9.15 3.50
C VAL A 97 4.20 -9.61 4.95
N ASP A 98 5.27 -9.35 5.71
CA ASP A 98 5.36 -9.71 7.13
C ASP A 98 4.28 -9.01 7.97
N ASP A 99 4.04 -7.72 7.74
CA ASP A 99 2.97 -6.98 8.41
C ASP A 99 1.59 -7.61 8.16
N VAL A 100 1.29 -7.94 6.90
CA VAL A 100 0.02 -8.58 6.50
C VAL A 100 -0.12 -9.97 7.10
N LEU A 101 0.95 -10.77 7.08
CA LEU A 101 0.95 -12.11 7.68
C LEU A 101 0.68 -12.06 9.18
N ASN A 102 1.27 -11.09 9.89
CA ASN A 102 1.02 -10.88 11.32
C ASN A 102 -0.45 -10.52 11.59
N GLN A 103 -1.06 -9.68 10.76
CA GLN A 103 -2.49 -9.36 10.85
C GLN A 103 -3.37 -10.60 10.64
N MET A 104 -3.07 -11.41 9.61
CA MET A 104 -3.79 -12.66 9.33
C MET A 104 -3.68 -13.68 10.48
N GLN A 105 -2.50 -13.81 11.08
CA GLN A 105 -2.31 -14.71 12.24
C GLN A 105 -3.16 -14.28 13.44
N ARG A 106 -3.24 -12.97 13.70
CA ARG A 106 -4.06 -12.40 14.78
C ARG A 106 -5.55 -12.59 14.51
N GLU A 107 -6.00 -12.32 13.29
CA GLU A 107 -7.38 -12.62 12.88
C GLU A 107 -7.69 -14.10 13.13
N HIS A 108 -6.86 -15.02 12.61
CA HIS A 108 -7.11 -16.45 12.71
C HIS A 108 -7.20 -16.89 14.17
N LYS A 109 -6.33 -16.36 15.03
CA LYS A 109 -6.39 -16.59 16.49
C LYS A 109 -7.72 -16.08 17.09
N LEU A 110 -8.18 -14.90 16.66
CA LEU A 110 -9.44 -14.33 17.13
C LEU A 110 -10.63 -15.20 16.72
N MET A 111 -10.67 -15.66 15.47
CA MET A 111 -11.72 -16.55 14.95
C MET A 111 -11.73 -17.92 15.63
N LEU A 112 -10.56 -18.50 15.92
CA LEU A 112 -10.47 -19.74 16.69
C LEU A 112 -11.03 -19.59 18.11
N SER A 113 -10.81 -18.43 18.73
CA SER A 113 -11.35 -18.18 20.08
C SER A 113 -12.88 -18.11 20.11
N GLU A 114 -13.51 -17.62 19.04
CA GLU A 114 -14.99 -17.56 18.93
C GLU A 114 -15.62 -18.93 18.67
N ASN A 115 -14.96 -19.81 17.90
CA ASN A 115 -15.49 -21.13 17.54
C ASN A 115 -15.44 -22.18 18.67
N HIS A 116 -14.80 -21.86 19.79
CA HIS A 116 -14.66 -22.75 20.95
C HIS A 116 -15.57 -22.38 22.13
N GLN A 117 -16.52 -21.46 21.93
CA GLN A 117 -17.59 -21.11 22.87
C GLN A 117 -18.92 -21.73 22.44
#